data_AF-A0A2H9NX42-F1
#
_entry.id   AF-A0A2H9NX42-F1
#
_cell.length_a   1.000
_cell.length_b   1.000
_cell.length_c   1.000
_cell.angle_alpha   90.00
_cell.angle_beta   90.00
_cell.angle_gamma   90.00
#
_symmetry.space_group_name_H-M   'P 1'
#
loop_
_entity.id
_entity.type
_entity.pdbx_description
1 polymer ?
#
loop_
_entity_poly.entity_id
_entity_poly.type
_entity_poly.pdbx_seq_one_letter_code
_entity_poly.pdbx_strand_id
1 'polypeptide(L)' 'MISIESIIWYLFLIDSIVAAITILFFSKWYKKNLGKGFVKHFSASKGWAILYLLLILWVGSALYRLGILGF' A
#
# COMPACT_ATOMS: atom_id res chain seq x y z
N MET A 1 -14.64 -18.32 8.13
CA MET A 1 -15.34 -17.15 8.71
C MET A 1 -14.54 -15.93 8.34
N ILE A 2 -15.16 -14.89 7.81
CA ILE A 2 -14.45 -13.65 7.49
C ILE A 2 -14.24 -12.91 8.81
N SER A 3 -13.05 -13.00 9.37
CA SER A 3 -12.67 -12.24 10.55
C SER A 3 -12.46 -10.77 10.18
N ILE A 4 -12.71 -9.88 11.13
CA ILE A 4 -12.55 -8.43 10.95
C ILE A 4 -11.11 -8.10 10.53
N GLU A 5 -10.11 -8.84 11.03
CA GLU A 5 -8.72 -8.65 10.61
C GLU A 5 -8.51 -8.89 9.11
N SER A 6 -9.20 -9.87 8.52
CA SER A 6 -9.11 -10.18 7.09
C SER A 6 -9.71 -9.06 6.25
N ILE A 7 -10.84 -8.48 6.67
CA ILE A 7 -11.47 -7.33 6.00
C ILE A 7 -10.54 -6.12 6.02
N ILE A 8 -9.99 -5.81 7.20
CA ILE A 8 -9.05 -4.71 7.38
C ILE A 8 -7.83 -4.91 6.49
N TRP A 9 -7.29 -6.13 6.46
CA TRP A 9 -6.14 -6.46 5.63
C TRP A 9 -6.41 -6.27 4.14
N TYR A 10 -7.56 -6.74 3.62
CA TYR A 10 -7.93 -6.53 2.22
C TYR A 10 -8.11 -5.06 1.88
N LEU A 11 -8.66 -4.26 2.79
CA LEU A 11 -8.82 -2.81 2.58
C LEU A 11 -7.46 -2.12 2.45
N PHE A 12 -6.51 -2.45 3.34
CA PHE A 12 -5.14 -1.94 3.28
C PHE A 12 -4.35 -2.48 2.08
N LEU A 13 -4.58 -3.73 1.69
CA LEU A 13 -3.98 -4.32 0.49
C LEU A 13 -4.39 -3.51 -0.75
N ILE A 14 -5.68 -3.27 -0.92
CA ILE A 14 -6.21 -2.48 -2.03
C ILE A 14 -5.65 -1.06 -2.01
N ASP A 15 -5.64 -0.40 -0.85
CA ASP A 15 -5.07 0.95 -0.70
C ASP A 15 -3.58 0.99 -1.11
N SER A 16 -2.78 0.02 -0.64
CA SER A 16 -1.36 -0.07 -0.98
C SER A 16 -1.09 -0.33 -2.46
N ILE A 17 -1.94 -1.13 -3.12
CA ILE A 17 -1.86 -1.40 -4.55
C ILE A 17 -2.19 -0.14 -5.33
N VAL A 18 -3.26 0.58 -4.95
CA VAL A 18 -3.65 1.85 -5.58
C VAL A 18 -2.54 2.89 -5.41
N ALA A 19 -1.95 2.99 -4.22
CA ALA A 19 -0.81 3.88 -3.96
C ALA A 19 0.42 3.50 -4.80
N ALA A 20 0.75 2.21 -4.89
CA ALA A 20 1.87 1.72 -5.69
C ALA A 20 1.65 1.97 -7.19
N ILE A 21 0.45 1.70 -7.72
CA ILE A 21 0.09 1.97 -9.12
C ILE A 21 0.18 3.47 -9.41
N THR A 22 -0.38 4.32 -8.54
CA THR A 22 -0.33 5.78 -8.67
C THR A 22 1.12 6.27 -8.71
N ILE A 23 2.00 5.72 -7.88
CA ILE A 23 3.40 6.14 -7.83
C ILE A 23 4.25 5.55 -8.96
N LEU A 24 3.92 4.36 -9.46
CA LEU A 24 4.62 3.70 -10.58
C LEU A 24 4.20 4.27 -11.93
N PHE A 25 2.89 4.30 -12.24
CA PHE A 25 2.36 4.74 -13.52
C PHE A 25 2.17 6.26 -13.59
N PHE A 26 1.66 6.87 -12.53
CA PHE A 26 1.43 8.32 -12.49
C PHE A 26 2.59 9.09 -11.86
N SER A 27 3.76 8.48 -11.63
CA SER A 27 4.98 9.14 -11.12
C SER A 27 5.31 10.45 -11.84
N LYS A 28 5.20 10.44 -13.18
CA LYS A 28 5.47 11.60 -14.04
C LYS A 28 4.38 12.68 -13.92
N TRP A 29 3.13 12.28 -13.76
CA TRP A 29 2.00 13.20 -13.56
C TRP A 29 2.03 13.80 -12.14
N TYR A 30 2.33 12.99 -11.12
CA TYR A 30 2.48 13.38 -9.72
C TYR A 30 3.60 14.41 -9.54
N LYS A 31 4.79 14.16 -10.12
CA LYS A 31 5.90 15.14 -10.10
C LYS A 31 5.60 16.43 -10.88
N LYS A 32 4.71 16.38 -11.87
CA LYS A 32 4.38 17.51 -12.74
C LYS A 32 3.24 18.38 -12.19
N ASN A 33 2.29 17.78 -11.48
CA ASN A 33 1.08 18.46 -10.99
C ASN A 33 1.15 18.84 -9.49
N LEU A 34 1.89 18.09 -8.67
CA LEU A 34 2.05 18.43 -7.25
C LEU A 34 3.33 19.26 -7.06
N GLY A 35 3.13 20.55 -6.79
CA GLY A 35 4.21 21.50 -6.56
C GLY A 35 5.19 21.03 -5.48
N LYS A 36 6.44 21.53 -5.57
CA LYS A 36 7.62 21.14 -4.76
C LYS A 36 7.39 21.06 -3.24
N GLY A 37 6.36 21.71 -2.69
CA GLY A 37 5.99 21.66 -1.26
C GLY A 37 5.33 20.34 -0.83
N PHE A 38 4.45 19.76 -1.64
CA PHE A 38 3.76 18.50 -1.30
C PHE A 38 4.70 17.29 -1.45
N VAL A 39 5.63 17.32 -2.40
CA VAL A 39 6.67 16.29 -2.61
C VAL A 39 7.69 16.23 -1.46
N LYS A 40 7.82 17.32 -0.70
CA LYS A 40 8.78 17.45 0.42
C LYS A 40 8.22 16.91 1.74
N HIS A 41 6.90 17.03 1.96
CA HIS A 41 6.22 16.50 3.15
C HIS A 41 5.64 15.10 2.90
N PHE A 42 4.99 14.94 1.75
CA PHE A 42 4.52 13.68 1.20
C PHE A 42 5.55 13.20 0.18
N SER A 43 6.78 12.94 0.65
CA SER A 43 7.70 12.13 -0.12
C SER A 43 7.22 10.68 -0.07
N ALA A 44 6.08 10.43 -0.73
CA ALA A 44 5.67 9.13 -1.23
C ALA A 44 6.65 8.75 -2.35
N SER A 45 7.92 8.65 -1.98
CA SER A 45 8.98 8.14 -2.81
C SER A 45 8.59 6.72 -3.18
N LYS A 46 8.97 6.28 -4.37
CA LYS A 46 8.70 4.92 -4.86
C LYS A 46 9.04 3.85 -3.80
N GLY A 47 10.10 4.09 -3.02
CA GLY A 47 10.48 3.25 -1.88
C GLY A 47 9.43 3.17 -0.77
N TRP A 48 8.74 4.25 -0.43
CA TRP A 48 7.71 4.25 0.63
C TRP A 48 6.48 3.43 0.23
N ALA A 49 6.03 3.53 -1.02
CA ALA A 49 4.91 2.73 -1.51
C ALA A 49 5.27 1.24 -1.66
N ILE A 50 6.50 0.95 -2.09
CA ILE A 50 7.02 -0.43 -2.13
C ILE A 50 7.14 -1.01 -0.72
N LEU A 51 7.67 -0.25 0.24
CA LEU A 51 7.75 -0.66 1.64
C LEU A 51 6.36 -0.87 2.25
N TYR A 52 5.40 0.01 1.94
CA TYR A 52 4.03 -0.11 2.41
C TYR A 52 3.37 -1.39 1.88
N LEU A 53 3.49 -1.65 0.58
CA LEU A 53 2.99 -2.86 -0.06
C LEU A 53 3.68 -4.12 0.49
N LEU A 54 4.99 -4.08 0.70
CA LEU A 54 5.76 -5.18 1.31
C LEU A 54 5.30 -5.44 2.75
N LEU A 55 5.07 -4.40 3.54
CA LEU A 55 4.59 -4.50 4.92
C LEU A 55 3.21 -5.16 4.96
N ILE A 56 2.32 -4.78 4.04
CA ILE A 56 0.97 -5.33 3.99
C ILE A 56 0.98 -6.78 3.51
N LEU A 57 1.81 -7.13 2.52
CA LEU A 57 2.05 -8.54 2.17
C LEU A 57 2.62 -9.35 3.34
N TRP A 58 3.54 -8.77 4.12
CA TRP A 58 4.11 -9.43 5.29
C TRP A 58 3.06 -9.65 6.39
N VAL A 59 2.23 -8.65 6.69
CA VAL A 59 1.09 -8.78 7.62
C VAL A 59 0.11 -9.84 7.11
N GLY A 60 -0.13 -9.91 5.80
CA GLY A 60 -0.94 -10.96 5.17
C GLY A 60 -0.35 -12.34 5.38
N SER A 61 0.97 -12.48 5.21
CA SER A 61 1.65 -13.75 5.48
C SER A 61 1.54 -14.16 6.96
N ALA A 62 1.55 -13.21 7.90
CA ALA A 62 1.36 -13.48 9.32
C ALA A 62 -0.09 -13.91 9.64
N LEU A 63 -1.08 -13.21 9.08
CA LEU A 63 -2.51 -13.54 9.19
C LEU A 63 -2.84 -14.90 8.55
N TYR A 64 -2.18 -15.23 7.44
CA TYR A 64 -2.27 -16.55 6.81
C TYR A 64 -1.67 -17.64 7.70
N ARG A 65 -0.49 -17.41 8.30
CA ARG A 65 0.12 -18.35 9.26
C ARG A 65 -0.76 -18.59 10.49
N LEU A 66 -1.54 -17.59 10.90
CA LEU A 66 -2.52 -17.68 11.99
C LEU A 66 -3.83 -18.38 11.59
N GLY A 67 -4.01 -18.73 10.30
CA GLY A 67 -5.23 -19.36 9.80
C GLY A 67 -6.43 -18.40 9.68
N ILE A 68 -6.18 -17.08 9.77
CA ILE A 68 -7.21 -16.03 9.73
C ILE A 68 -7.53 -15.64 8.27
N LEU A 69 -6.50 -15.59 7.42
CA LEU A 69 -6.67 -15.54 5.97
C LEU A 69 -6.88 -16.96 5.47
N GLY A 70 -8.14 -17.34 5.26
CA GLY A 70 -8.52 -18.58 4.62
C GLY A 70 -8.35 -18.47 3.11
N PHE A 71 -7.18 -18.84 2.62
CA PHE A 71 -6.95 -19.20 1.22
C PHE A 71 -6.49 -20.66 1.17
#